data_AF-A0A962XPS0-F1
#
_entry.id   AF-A0A962XPS0-F1
#
_cell.length_a   1.000
_cell.length_b   1.000
_cell.length_c   1.000
_cell.angle_alpha   90.00
_cell.angle_beta   90.00
_cell.angle_gamma   90.00
#
_symmetry.space_group_name_H-M   'P 1'
#
loop_
_entity.id
_entity.type
_entity.pdbx_description
1 polymer ?
#
loop_
_entity_poly.entity_id
_entity_poly.type
_entity_poly.pdbx_seq_one_letter_code
_entity_poly.pdbx_strand_id
1 'polypeptide(L)'
;MKVNKKLAAEMVGIGRTTFYRHIKEKPISVDDRGKIDVSELIRVYGNENVRTPEQLEQEKKEPKEHDGTPTNIRLEEEIKRLKSELEKSDLERSRERTQFTEEIESLRENLNKALSQSDNLTKLLTDQRNQEDKQKSQKEREQEDKLDALLKSVQKMEDEQNRKKGFIERLFGS
;
A
#
# COMPACT_ATOMS: atom_id res chain seq x y z
N MET A 1 -60.02 -13.94 -31.21
CA MET A 1 -60.36 -13.13 -30.01
C MET A 1 -59.57 -11.84 -30.09
N LYS A 2 -60.17 -10.66 -29.91
CA LYS A 2 -59.44 -9.38 -30.11
C LYS A 2 -59.08 -8.71 -28.78
N VAL A 3 -57.80 -8.45 -28.56
CA VAL A 3 -57.25 -7.85 -27.33
C VAL A 3 -56.61 -6.49 -27.59
N ASN A 4 -56.50 -5.65 -26.56
CA ASN A 4 -55.80 -4.37 -26.68
C ASN A 4 -54.28 -4.56 -26.70
N LYS A 5 -53.51 -3.58 -27.20
CA LYS A 5 -52.05 -3.67 -27.32
C LYS A 5 -51.32 -3.91 -25.99
N LYS A 6 -51.88 -3.42 -24.88
CA LYS A 6 -51.30 -3.60 -23.54
C LYS A 6 -51.44 -5.05 -23.10
N LEU A 7 -52.64 -5.60 -23.19
CA LEU A 7 -52.94 -6.98 -22.85
C LEU A 7 -52.19 -7.93 -23.80
N ALA A 8 -52.12 -7.61 -25.09
CA ALA A 8 -51.33 -8.39 -26.05
C ALA A 8 -49.85 -8.48 -25.65
N ALA A 9 -49.25 -7.38 -25.18
CA ALA A 9 -47.88 -7.37 -24.68
C ALA A 9 -47.72 -8.22 -23.40
N GLU A 10 -48.69 -8.16 -22.49
CA GLU A 10 -48.74 -9.01 -21.29
C GLU A 10 -48.89 -10.50 -21.66
N MET A 11 -49.74 -10.84 -22.62
CA MET A 11 -49.98 -12.21 -23.09
C MET A 11 -48.74 -12.86 -23.69
N VAL A 12 -47.88 -12.10 -24.38
CA VAL A 12 -46.62 -12.61 -24.93
C VAL A 12 -45.44 -12.47 -23.97
N GLY A 13 -45.64 -11.90 -22.77
CA GLY A 13 -44.60 -11.72 -21.78
C GLY A 13 -43.49 -10.71 -22.14
N ILE A 14 -43.76 -9.74 -23.01
CA ILE A 14 -42.76 -8.74 -23.43
C ILE A 14 -43.15 -7.31 -23.04
N GLY A 15 -42.15 -6.45 -22.81
CA GLY A 15 -42.37 -5.05 -22.48
C GLY A 15 -43.14 -4.29 -23.54
N ARG A 16 -44.00 -3.34 -23.13
CA ARG A 16 -44.85 -2.54 -24.04
C ARG A 16 -44.05 -1.86 -25.15
N THR A 17 -42.92 -1.22 -24.84
CA THR A 17 -42.08 -0.54 -25.84
C THR A 17 -41.61 -1.51 -26.93
N THR A 18 -41.10 -2.67 -26.53
CA THR A 18 -40.67 -3.75 -27.43
C THR A 18 -41.82 -4.28 -28.27
N PHE A 19 -42.99 -4.48 -27.66
CA PHE A 19 -44.18 -4.96 -28.37
C PHE A 19 -44.64 -3.98 -29.46
N TYR A 20 -44.66 -2.67 -29.18
CA TYR A 20 -45.04 -1.67 -30.17
C TYR A 20 -44.05 -1.57 -31.33
N ARG A 21 -42.77 -1.85 -31.08
CA ARG A 21 -41.76 -1.98 -32.13
C ARG A 21 -42.03 -3.23 -32.98
N HIS A 22 -42.32 -4.37 -32.36
CA HIS A 22 -42.65 -5.61 -33.07
C HIS A 22 -43.92 -5.50 -33.92
N ILE A 23 -44.90 -4.66 -33.57
CA ILE A 23 -46.07 -4.43 -34.44
C ILE A 23 -45.62 -3.93 -35.83
N LYS A 24 -44.60 -3.07 -35.88
CA LYS A 24 -44.05 -2.51 -37.12
C LYS A 24 -43.08 -3.48 -37.81
N GLU A 25 -42.23 -4.15 -37.04
CA GLU A 25 -41.16 -5.01 -37.56
C GLU A 25 -41.62 -6.41 -37.98
N LYS A 26 -42.59 -7.00 -37.26
CA LYS A 26 -43.08 -8.38 -37.44
C LYS A 26 -44.46 -8.46 -38.08
N PRO A 27 -44.79 -7.50 -38.97
CA PRO A 27 -46.15 -7.10 -39.39
C PRO A 27 -47.30 -7.78 -38.64
N ILE A 28 -47.61 -7.27 -37.43
CA ILE A 28 -48.77 -7.73 -36.65
C ILE A 28 -49.98 -6.92 -37.10
N SER A 29 -51.03 -7.58 -37.58
CA SER A 29 -52.24 -6.89 -38.01
C SER A 29 -52.98 -6.25 -36.83
N VAL A 30 -53.34 -4.97 -37.00
CA VAL A 30 -54.10 -4.19 -36.02
C VAL A 30 -55.39 -3.73 -36.68
N ASP A 31 -56.50 -4.00 -36.00
CA ASP A 31 -57.85 -3.58 -36.41
C ASP A 31 -58.04 -2.06 -36.32
N ASP A 32 -59.06 -1.52 -36.97
CA ASP A 32 -59.35 -0.06 -37.01
C ASP A 32 -59.57 0.54 -35.61
N ARG A 33 -59.97 -0.31 -34.65
CA ARG A 33 -60.15 0.04 -33.23
C ARG A 33 -58.87 -0.10 -32.40
N GLY A 34 -57.72 -0.35 -33.03
CA GLY A 34 -56.43 -0.53 -32.36
C GLY A 34 -56.27 -1.85 -31.62
N LYS A 35 -57.12 -2.85 -31.91
CA LYS A 35 -57.10 -4.19 -31.28
C LYS A 35 -56.35 -5.19 -32.15
N ILE A 36 -55.76 -6.20 -31.53
CA ILE A 36 -54.97 -7.26 -32.19
C ILE A 36 -55.69 -8.59 -31.96
N ASP A 37 -55.76 -9.45 -32.99
CA ASP A 37 -56.27 -10.80 -32.80
C ASP A 37 -55.22 -11.69 -32.12
N VAL A 38 -55.65 -12.56 -31.22
CA VAL A 38 -54.78 -13.53 -30.56
C VAL A 38 -54.15 -14.50 -31.57
N SER A 39 -54.84 -14.81 -32.67
CA SER A 39 -54.26 -15.61 -33.76
C SER A 39 -53.03 -14.96 -34.38
N GLU A 40 -52.97 -13.63 -34.45
CA GLU A 40 -51.79 -12.90 -34.91
C GLU A 40 -50.63 -12.99 -33.91
N LEU A 41 -50.94 -13.01 -32.61
CA LEU A 41 -49.93 -13.22 -31.56
C LEU A 41 -49.35 -14.63 -31.66
N ILE A 42 -50.19 -15.65 -31.81
CA ILE A 42 -49.76 -17.04 -31.96
C ILE A 42 -48.93 -17.23 -33.22
N ARG A 43 -49.32 -16.61 -34.34
CA ARG A 43 -48.57 -16.66 -35.60
C ARG A 43 -47.16 -16.08 -35.46
N VAL A 44 -46.99 -15.01 -34.69
CA VAL A 44 -45.71 -14.28 -34.59
C VAL A 44 -44.80 -14.78 -33.47
N TYR A 45 -45.39 -15.23 -32.35
CA TYR A 45 -44.64 -15.61 -31.16
C TYR A 45 -44.68 -17.12 -30.86
N GLY A 46 -45.55 -17.89 -31.54
CA GLY A 46 -45.77 -19.31 -31.23
C GLY A 46 -46.85 -19.49 -30.16
N ASN A 47 -47.55 -20.62 -30.20
CA ASN A 47 -48.67 -20.89 -29.29
C ASN A 47 -48.19 -21.05 -27.84
N GLU A 48 -47.02 -21.67 -27.64
CA GLU A 48 -46.37 -21.89 -26.36
C GLU A 48 -45.95 -20.60 -25.64
N ASN A 49 -45.81 -19.49 -26.38
CA ASN A 49 -45.36 -18.20 -25.85
C ASN A 49 -46.53 -17.20 -25.70
N VAL A 50 -47.77 -17.59 -25.98
CA VAL A 50 -48.95 -16.74 -25.85
C VAL A 50 -49.85 -17.28 -24.74
N ARG A 51 -49.93 -16.51 -23.65
CA ARG A 51 -50.79 -16.82 -22.50
C ARG A 51 -52.20 -16.31 -22.74
N THR A 52 -53.22 -17.03 -22.24
CA THR A 52 -54.60 -16.53 -22.27
C THR A 52 -54.82 -15.49 -21.17
N PRO A 53 -55.83 -14.60 -21.32
CA PRO A 53 -56.16 -13.61 -20.29
C PRO A 53 -56.44 -14.24 -18.91
N GLU A 54 -57.05 -15.43 -18.88
CA GLU A 54 -57.36 -16.16 -17.65
C GLU A 54 -56.08 -16.63 -16.94
N GLN A 55 -55.06 -17.07 -17.69
CA GLN A 55 -53.75 -17.45 -17.14
C GLN A 55 -53.03 -16.25 -16.53
N LEU A 56 -53.13 -15.07 -17.16
CA LEU A 56 -52.55 -13.84 -16.62
C LEU A 56 -53.24 -13.36 -15.34
N GLU A 57 -54.54 -13.63 -15.20
CA GLU A 57 -55.29 -13.31 -13.98
C GLU A 57 -54.97 -14.27 -12.83
N GLN A 58 -54.66 -15.53 -13.12
CA GLN A 58 -54.21 -16.52 -12.13
C GLN A 58 -52.82 -16.16 -11.59
N GLU A 59 -51.87 -15.80 -12.44
CA GLU A 59 -50.51 -15.36 -12.01
C GLU A 59 -50.51 -14.08 -11.16
N LYS A 60 -51.52 -13.21 -11.30
CA LYS A 60 -51.66 -12.00 -10.48
C LYS A 60 -52.29 -12.26 -9.12
N LYS A 61 -52.97 -13.41 -8.95
CA LYS A 61 -53.68 -13.78 -7.71
C LYS A 61 -52.86 -14.71 -6.81
N GLU A 62 -51.83 -15.34 -7.33
CA GLU A 62 -50.86 -16.03 -6.49
C GLU A 62 -49.94 -14.98 -5.84
N PRO A 63 -49.97 -14.81 -4.51
CA PRO A 63 -48.83 -14.21 -3.86
C PRO A 63 -47.65 -15.10 -4.19
N LYS A 64 -46.54 -14.52 -4.63
CA LYS A 64 -45.25 -15.21 -4.67
C LYS A 64 -44.82 -15.50 -3.23
N GLU A 65 -45.51 -16.42 -2.57
CA GLU A 65 -44.93 -17.20 -1.49
C GLU A 65 -43.88 -18.06 -2.16
N HIS A 66 -42.66 -17.55 -2.16
CA HIS A 66 -41.48 -18.34 -2.47
C HIS A 66 -41.25 -19.28 -1.27
N ASP A 67 -42.21 -20.16 -1.04
CA ASP A 67 -42.12 -21.21 -0.05
C ASP A 67 -40.94 -22.12 -0.44
N GLY A 68 -40.21 -22.57 0.57
CA GLY A 68 -38.83 -23.04 0.49
C GLY A 68 -38.61 -24.11 -0.59
N THR A 69 -38.19 -23.67 -1.78
CA THR A 69 -37.64 -24.56 -2.79
C THR A 69 -36.30 -25.07 -2.24
N PRO A 70 -35.99 -26.39 -2.30
CA PRO A 70 -34.77 -26.96 -1.71
C PRO A 70 -33.46 -26.32 -2.22
N THR A 71 -33.51 -25.61 -3.35
CA THR A 71 -32.42 -24.80 -3.87
C THR A 71 -32.12 -23.56 -3.01
N ASN A 72 -33.12 -22.91 -2.42
CA ASN A 72 -32.95 -21.67 -1.67
C ASN A 72 -32.28 -21.92 -0.30
N ILE A 73 -32.70 -22.97 0.39
CA ILE A 73 -32.09 -23.41 1.66
C ILE A 73 -30.60 -23.77 1.45
N ARG A 74 -30.29 -24.51 0.37
CA ARG A 74 -28.90 -24.86 0.03
C ARG A 74 -28.05 -23.63 -0.33
N LEU A 75 -28.65 -22.62 -0.97
CA LEU A 75 -27.96 -21.36 -1.26
C LEU A 75 -27.71 -20.54 0.02
N GLU A 76 -28.66 -20.50 0.94
CA GLU A 76 -28.49 -19.83 2.24
C GLU A 76 -27.40 -20.49 3.10
N GLU A 77 -27.35 -21.83 3.11
CA GLU A 77 -26.29 -22.59 3.77
C GLU A 77 -24.92 -22.29 3.16
N GLU A 78 -24.82 -22.25 1.83
CA GLU A 78 -23.57 -21.93 1.15
C GLU A 78 -23.13 -20.48 1.39
N ILE A 79 -24.07 -19.52 1.39
CA ILE A 79 -23.78 -18.13 1.77
C ILE A 79 -23.26 -18.06 3.20
N LYS A 80 -23.87 -18.80 4.13
CA LYS A 80 -23.42 -18.83 5.53
C LYS A 80 -22.02 -19.43 5.65
N ARG A 81 -21.73 -20.50 4.91
CA ARG A 81 -20.40 -21.12 4.87
C ARG A 81 -19.35 -20.16 4.30
N LEU A 82 -19.62 -19.55 3.15
CA LEU A 82 -18.72 -18.60 2.51
C LEU A 82 -18.45 -17.38 3.39
N LYS A 83 -19.47 -16.86 4.10
CA LYS A 83 -19.29 -15.80 5.09
C LYS A 83 -18.35 -16.22 6.22
N SER A 84 -18.53 -17.42 6.76
CA SER A 84 -17.65 -17.95 7.81
C SER A 84 -16.21 -18.14 7.32
N GLU A 85 -16.03 -18.58 6.08
CA GLU A 85 -14.70 -18.73 5.47
C GLU A 85 -14.02 -17.38 5.23
N LEU A 86 -14.79 -16.38 4.79
CA LEU A 86 -14.31 -15.01 4.66
C LEU A 86 -13.89 -14.42 6.01
N GLU A 87 -14.70 -14.58 7.05
CA GLU A 87 -14.37 -14.11 8.40
C GLU A 87 -13.08 -14.76 8.93
N LYS A 88 -12.89 -16.06 8.69
CA LYS A 88 -11.65 -16.76 9.05
C LYS A 88 -10.45 -16.21 8.28
N SER A 89 -10.59 -16.01 6.97
CA SER A 89 -9.53 -15.47 6.12
C SER A 89 -9.14 -14.05 6.53
N ASP A 90 -10.12 -13.20 6.84
CA ASP A 90 -9.87 -11.83 7.31
C ASP A 90 -9.23 -11.81 8.69
N LEU A 91 -9.59 -12.74 9.58
CA LEU A 91 -8.95 -12.90 10.89
C LEU A 91 -7.49 -13.33 10.75
N GLU A 92 -7.20 -14.33 9.92
CA GLU A 92 -5.83 -14.79 9.64
C GLU A 92 -4.98 -13.68 9.02
N ARG A 93 -5.50 -13.01 8.00
CA ARG A 93 -4.84 -11.86 7.37
C ARG A 93 -4.56 -10.75 8.38
N SER A 94 -5.50 -10.46 9.29
CA SER A 94 -5.31 -9.44 10.32
C SER A 94 -4.22 -9.84 11.30
N ARG A 95 -4.18 -11.11 11.73
CA ARG A 95 -3.12 -11.64 12.60
C ARG A 95 -1.75 -11.56 11.95
N GLU A 96 -1.62 -12.00 10.70
CA GLU A 96 -0.36 -11.91 9.95
C GLU A 96 0.10 -10.46 9.81
N ARG A 97 -0.82 -9.53 9.49
CA ARG A 97 -0.51 -8.11 9.41
C ARG A 97 0.00 -7.56 10.74
N THR A 98 -0.63 -7.92 11.84
CA THR A 98 -0.18 -7.50 13.18
C THR A 98 1.22 -8.04 13.45
N GLN A 99 1.47 -9.34 13.23
CA GLN A 99 2.78 -9.95 13.44
C GLN A 99 3.87 -9.29 12.59
N PHE A 100 3.62 -9.06 11.30
CA PHE A 100 4.58 -8.38 10.43
C PHE A 100 4.79 -6.92 10.84
N THR A 101 3.76 -6.24 11.33
CA THR A 101 3.90 -4.85 11.82
C THR A 101 4.78 -4.80 13.06
N GLU A 102 4.55 -5.70 14.03
CA GLU A 102 5.38 -5.84 15.23
C GLU A 102 6.84 -6.17 14.90
N GLU A 103 7.08 -7.08 13.95
CA GLU A 103 8.44 -7.41 13.50
C GLU A 103 9.12 -6.22 12.82
N ILE A 104 8.41 -5.50 11.94
CA ILE A 104 8.93 -4.28 11.29
C ILE A 104 9.26 -3.21 12.33
N GLU A 105 8.42 -3.02 13.34
CA GLU A 105 8.68 -2.06 14.42
C GLU A 105 9.93 -2.45 15.22
N SER A 106 10.04 -3.73 15.61
CA SER A 106 11.23 -4.24 16.30
C SER A 106 12.50 -4.06 15.47
N LEU A 107 12.46 -4.38 14.17
CA LEU A 107 13.59 -4.20 13.27
C LEU A 107 13.98 -2.73 13.11
N ARG A 108 13.00 -1.83 13.00
CA ARG A 108 13.24 -0.38 12.94
C ARG A 108 13.85 0.15 14.23
N GLU A 109 13.37 -0.31 15.38
CA GLU A 109 13.92 0.07 16.68
C GLU A 109 15.38 -0.41 16.83
N ASN A 110 15.65 -1.66 16.47
CA ASN A 110 17.00 -2.23 16.51
C ASN A 110 17.95 -1.51 15.54
N LEU A 111 17.48 -1.15 14.35
CA LEU A 111 18.25 -0.35 13.38
C LEU A 111 18.58 1.03 13.97
N ASN A 112 17.61 1.72 14.56
CA ASN A 112 17.83 3.03 15.19
C ASN A 112 18.81 2.94 16.36
N LYS A 113 18.73 1.87 17.17
CA LYS A 113 19.70 1.60 18.23
C LYS A 113 21.11 1.40 17.65
N ALA A 114 21.24 0.58 16.61
CA ALA A 114 22.54 0.36 15.96
C ALA A 114 23.13 1.63 15.34
N LEU A 115 22.30 2.44 14.67
CA LEU A 115 22.72 3.72 14.10
C LEU A 115 23.17 4.70 15.19
N SER A 116 22.39 4.85 16.28
CA SER A 116 22.77 5.74 17.38
C SER A 116 24.04 5.28 18.10
N GLN A 117 24.25 3.96 18.25
CA GLN A 117 25.50 3.40 18.76
C GLN A 117 26.68 3.71 17.83
N SER A 118 26.50 3.52 16.52
CA SER A 118 27.53 3.86 15.52
C SER A 118 27.90 5.34 15.56
N ASP A 119 26.89 6.23 15.65
CA ASP A 119 27.11 7.67 15.75
C ASP A 119 27.87 8.04 17.03
N ASN A 120 27.51 7.44 18.16
CA ASN A 120 28.18 7.67 19.43
C ASN A 120 29.64 7.17 19.40
N LEU A 121 29.88 5.98 18.84
CA LEU A 121 31.24 5.45 18.66
C LEU A 121 32.06 6.35 17.73
N THR A 122 31.47 6.83 16.64
CA THR A 122 32.11 7.76 15.70
C THR A 122 32.50 9.07 16.39
N LYS A 123 31.62 9.62 17.23
CA LYS A 123 31.91 10.81 18.05
C LYS A 123 33.05 10.55 19.02
N LEU A 124 33.01 9.45 19.77
CA LEU A 124 34.07 9.09 20.72
C LEU A 124 35.43 8.91 20.03
N LEU A 125 35.46 8.23 18.88
CA LEU A 125 36.70 8.05 18.09
C LEU A 125 37.23 9.38 17.55
N THR A 126 36.34 10.27 17.12
CA THR A 126 36.72 11.60 16.62
C THR A 126 37.28 12.47 17.74
N ASP A 127 36.65 12.46 18.91
CA ASP A 127 37.12 13.18 20.09
C ASP A 127 38.47 12.66 20.59
N GLN A 128 38.66 11.33 20.61
CA GLN A 128 39.95 10.73 20.95
C GLN A 128 41.05 11.15 19.98
N ARG A 129 40.80 11.10 18.66
CA ARG A 129 41.76 11.58 17.65
C ARG A 129 42.12 13.06 17.84
N ASN A 130 41.13 13.91 18.08
CA ASN A 130 41.35 15.33 18.36
C ASN A 130 42.19 15.55 19.62
N GLN A 131 42.02 14.73 20.66
CA GLN A 131 42.86 14.78 21.87
C GLN A 131 44.29 14.31 21.60
N GLU A 132 44.47 13.22 20.85
CA GLU A 132 45.79 12.71 20.46
C GLU A 132 46.58 13.74 19.64
N ASP A 133 45.92 14.39 18.66
CA ASP A 133 46.54 15.42 17.84
C ASP A 133 46.94 16.65 18.66
N LYS A 134 46.08 17.08 19.60
CA LYS A 134 46.42 18.15 20.55
C LYS A 134 47.63 17.77 21.40
N GLN A 135 47.68 16.55 21.94
CA GLN A 135 48.81 16.10 22.75
C GLN A 135 50.11 16.01 21.94
N LYS A 136 50.06 15.53 20.69
CA LYS A 136 51.23 15.52 19.81
C LYS A 136 51.73 16.94 19.53
N SER A 137 50.83 17.84 19.16
CA SER A 137 51.21 19.25 18.91
C SER A 137 51.80 19.95 20.14
N GLN A 138 51.32 19.63 21.34
CA GLN A 138 51.89 20.14 22.59
C GLN A 138 53.29 19.57 22.85
N LYS A 139 53.48 18.26 22.68
CA LYS A 139 54.78 17.60 22.83
C LYS A 139 55.81 18.11 21.83
N GLU A 140 55.41 18.37 20.58
CA GLU A 140 56.27 18.94 19.55
C GLU A 140 56.76 20.33 19.95
N ARG A 141 55.85 21.21 20.41
CA ARG A 141 56.22 22.55 20.92
C ARG A 141 57.15 22.48 22.12
N GLU A 142 56.88 21.59 23.08
CA GLU A 142 57.77 21.40 24.24
C GLU A 142 59.16 20.89 23.84
N GLN A 143 59.26 20.09 22.77
CA GLN A 143 60.54 19.62 22.24
C GLN A 143 61.29 20.73 21.53
N GLU A 144 60.61 21.55 20.72
CA GLU A 144 61.17 22.75 20.10
C GLU A 144 61.73 23.71 21.15
N ASP A 145 60.97 24.02 22.20
CA ASP A 145 61.41 24.89 23.30
C ASP A 145 62.67 24.35 24.02
N LYS A 146 62.73 23.03 24.22
CA LYS A 146 63.91 22.36 24.82
C LYS A 146 65.12 22.41 23.90
N LEU A 147 64.92 22.20 22.60
CA LEU A 147 65.99 22.30 21.60
C LEU A 147 66.54 23.73 21.56
N ASP A 148 65.67 24.74 21.54
CA ASP A 148 66.06 26.15 21.58
C ASP A 148 66.83 26.51 22.87
N ALA A 149 66.40 25.99 24.01
CA ALA A 149 67.10 26.18 25.27
C ALA A 149 68.50 25.53 25.27
N LEU A 150 68.62 24.33 24.69
CA LEU A 150 69.90 23.64 24.50
C LEU A 150 70.80 24.38 23.52
N LEU A 151 70.25 24.89 22.41
CA LEU A 151 71.00 25.65 21.42
C LEU A 151 71.57 26.93 22.04
N LYS A 152 70.74 27.66 22.81
CA LYS A 152 71.19 28.83 23.58
C LYS A 152 72.25 28.48 24.63
N SER A 153 72.14 27.33 25.31
CA SER A 153 73.13 26.93 26.32
C SER A 153 74.46 26.53 25.68
N VAL A 154 74.42 25.80 24.57
CA VAL A 154 75.60 25.46 23.77
C VAL A 154 76.29 26.72 23.25
N GLN A 155 75.53 27.67 22.72
CA GLN A 155 76.07 28.93 22.21
C GLN A 155 76.72 29.77 23.34
N LYS A 156 76.10 29.81 24.52
CA LYS A 156 76.73 30.43 25.71
C LYS A 156 78.03 29.74 26.11
N MET A 157 78.06 28.39 26.11
CA MET A 157 79.28 27.64 26.42
C MET A 157 80.38 27.89 25.37
N GLU A 158 80.01 28.00 24.09
CA GLU A 158 80.94 28.33 23.02
C GLU A 158 81.52 29.74 23.18
N ASP A 159 80.67 30.73 23.48
CA ASP A 159 81.09 32.10 23.80
C ASP A 159 82.02 32.14 25.02
N GLU A 160 81.72 31.39 26.08
CA GLU A 160 82.57 31.27 27.26
C GLU A 160 83.92 30.61 26.95
N GLN A 161 83.94 29.55 26.15
CA GLN A 161 85.19 28.92 25.71
C GLN A 161 86.03 29.86 24.85
N ASN A 162 85.40 30.58 23.91
CA ASN A 162 86.09 31.55 23.06
C ASN A 162 86.66 32.72 23.88
N ARG A 163 85.93 33.20 24.89
CA ARG A 163 86.45 34.20 25.85
C ARG A 163 87.64 33.68 26.64
N LYS A 164 87.58 32.44 27.14
CA LYS A 164 88.70 31.82 27.88
C LYS A 164 89.94 31.62 26.99
N LYS A 165 89.76 31.19 25.73
CA LYS A 165 90.86 31.06 24.76
C LYS A 165 91.50 32.42 24.45
N GLY A 166 90.70 33.44 24.12
CA GLY A 166 91.22 34.79 23.86
C GLY A 166 91.85 35.47 25.07
N PHE A 167 91.42 35.11 26.30
CA PHE A 167 92.06 35.56 27.52
C PHE A 167 93.42 34.89 27.75
N ILE A 168 93.54 33.58 27.51
CA ILE A 168 94.81 32.85 27.61
C ILE A 168 95.80 33.30 26.54
N GLU A 169 95.36 33.53 25.30
CA GLU A 169 96.18 34.11 24.24
C GLU A 169 96.74 35.49 24.63
N ARG A 170 95.93 36.35 25.26
CA ARG A 170 96.38 37.67 25.72
C ARG A 170 97.29 37.63 26.95
N LEU A 171 97.24 36.57 27.77
CA LEU A 171 98.01 36.46 29.01
C LEU A 171 99.34 35.69 28.84
N PHE A 172 99.42 34.78 27.86
CA PHE A 172 100.57 33.88 27.66
C PHE A 172 101.07 33.80 26.21
N GLY A 173 100.49 34.56 25.27
CA GLY A 173 100.96 34.67 23.89
C GLY A 173 101.93 35.84 23.71
N SER A 174 103.07 35.57 23.08
CA SER A 174 104.03 36.56 22.58
C SER A 174 103.48 37.44 21.47
#